data_AF-A0A7J2YBB1-F1
#
_entry.id   AF-A0A7J2YBB1-F1
#
_cell.length_a   1.000
_cell.length_b   1.000
_cell.length_c   1.000
_cell.angle_alpha   90.00
_cell.angle_beta   90.00
_cell.angle_gamma   90.00
#
_symmetry.space_group_name_H-M   'P 1'
#
loop_
_entity.id
_entity.type
_entity.pdbx_description
1 polymer ?
#
loop_
_entity_poly.entity_id
_entity_poly.type
_entity_poly.pdbx_seq_one_letter_code
_entity_poly.pdbx_strand_id
1 'polypeptide(L)'
;MLIRLGLNVKKFIADAGYDGNNTRLMVIRKLKAIPFIPLNARNCKGKNEEERKARRKMLCLKFYARNFIQKYWIDPDSEVFDKEYDARTFSEQGFSVGKGSLNLDSLKHKGIEWATLHSVCICMVMLLVAKTAVEIGRPDLKRCVKCFQG
;
A
#
# COMPACT_ATOMS: atom_id res chain seq x y z
N MET A 1 -8.25 -22.38 -19.79
CA MET A 1 -8.41 -22.72 -18.35
C MET A 1 -7.74 -21.70 -17.41
N LEU A 2 -7.71 -20.40 -17.78
CA LEU A 2 -7.06 -19.32 -17.01
C LEU A 2 -8.03 -18.48 -16.15
N ILE A 3 -9.35 -18.70 -16.29
CA ILE A 3 -10.41 -17.89 -15.66
C ILE A 3 -10.78 -18.38 -14.24
N ARG A 4 -10.23 -19.51 -13.76
CA ARG A 4 -10.62 -20.12 -12.47
C ARG A 4 -9.77 -19.74 -11.26
N LEU A 5 -8.66 -19.02 -11.43
CA LEU A 5 -7.89 -18.43 -10.32
C LEU A 5 -8.36 -17.00 -10.08
N GLY A 6 -9.65 -16.82 -9.81
CA GLY A 6 -10.21 -15.52 -9.44
C GLY A 6 -9.59 -15.06 -8.13
N LEU A 7 -8.53 -14.25 -8.21
CA LEU A 7 -7.98 -13.55 -7.06
C LEU A 7 -9.06 -12.59 -6.55
N ASN A 8 -9.73 -12.98 -5.47
CA ASN A 8 -10.66 -12.10 -4.79
C ASN A 8 -9.86 -11.08 -3.98
N VAL A 9 -9.64 -9.90 -4.58
CA VAL A 9 -8.94 -8.78 -3.93
C VAL A 9 -9.85 -8.22 -2.84
N LYS A 10 -9.62 -8.64 -1.59
CA LYS A 10 -10.42 -8.21 -0.43
C LYS A 10 -10.21 -6.74 -0.06
N LYS A 11 -8.99 -6.24 -0.23
CA LYS A 11 -8.60 -4.86 0.08
C LYS A 11 -7.51 -4.41 -0.89
N PHE A 12 -7.60 -3.16 -1.32
CA PHE A 12 -6.56 -2.52 -2.11
C PHE A 12 -5.99 -1.37 -1.28
N ILE A 13 -4.70 -1.42 -0.98
CA ILE A 13 -4.00 -0.45 -0.14
C ILE A 13 -3.11 0.36 -1.05
N ALA A 14 -3.18 1.68 -0.95
CA ALA A 14 -2.34 2.58 -1.72
C ALA A 14 -1.41 3.33 -0.77
N ASP A 15 -0.11 3.08 -0.95
CA ASP A 15 0.91 3.91 -0.37
C ASP A 15 1.05 5.19 -1.20
N ALA A 16 1.02 6.34 -0.52
CA ALA A 16 1.21 7.62 -1.16
C ALA A 16 2.06 8.49 -0.22
N GLY A 17 3.26 8.84 -0.67
CA GLY A 17 4.26 9.55 0.13
C GLY A 17 3.90 10.98 0.55
N TYR A 18 2.70 11.49 0.24
CA TYR A 18 2.27 12.84 0.57
C TYR A 18 0.91 12.85 1.30
N ASP A 19 0.91 13.29 2.57
CA ASP A 19 -0.29 13.49 3.42
C ASP A 19 -1.13 14.70 2.96
N GLY A 20 -1.64 14.63 1.74
CA GLY A 20 -2.58 15.60 1.17
C GLY A 20 -3.99 15.02 1.13
N ASN A 21 -4.97 15.78 1.60
CA ASN A 21 -6.39 15.39 1.50
C ASN A 21 -6.83 15.18 0.03
N ASN A 22 -6.30 15.99 -0.91
CA ASN A 22 -6.56 15.82 -2.34
C ASN A 22 -6.01 14.50 -2.87
N THR A 23 -4.80 14.12 -2.46
CA THR A 23 -4.18 12.83 -2.79
C THR A 23 -5.02 11.67 -2.26
N ARG A 24 -5.43 11.73 -0.98
CA ARG A 24 -6.34 10.74 -0.38
C ARG A 24 -7.62 10.57 -1.19
N LEU A 25 -8.24 11.69 -1.60
CA LEU A 25 -9.47 11.68 -2.38
C LEU A 25 -9.27 11.05 -3.77
N MET A 26 -8.17 11.39 -4.45
CA MET A 26 -7.85 10.85 -5.77
C MET A 26 -7.64 9.32 -5.71
N VAL A 27 -6.85 8.86 -4.75
CA VAL A 27 -6.59 7.43 -4.51
C VAL A 27 -7.91 6.69 -4.29
N ILE A 28 -8.76 7.19 -3.39
CA ILE A 28 -10.04 6.55 -3.08
C ILE A 28 -10.97 6.56 -4.30
N ARG A 29 -11.09 7.69 -5.00
CA ARG A 29 -12.07 7.82 -6.09
C ARG A 29 -11.66 7.01 -7.33
N LYS A 30 -10.38 7.08 -7.71
CA LYS A 30 -9.85 6.44 -8.92
C LYS A 30 -9.53 4.97 -8.70
N LEU A 31 -8.86 4.64 -7.60
CA LEU A 31 -8.33 3.29 -7.37
C LEU A 31 -9.24 2.45 -6.46
N LYS A 32 -10.25 3.06 -5.84
CA LYS A 32 -11.06 2.41 -4.78
C LYS A 32 -10.18 1.80 -3.68
N ALA A 33 -9.05 2.43 -3.42
CA ALA A 33 -8.04 1.96 -2.46
C ALA A 33 -8.16 2.69 -1.12
N ILE A 34 -7.72 2.03 -0.06
CA ILE A 34 -7.51 2.64 1.25
C ILE A 34 -6.15 3.35 1.23
N PRO A 35 -6.09 4.68 1.38
CA PRO A 35 -4.84 5.41 1.42
C PRO A 35 -4.19 5.23 2.79
N PHE A 36 -3.06 4.56 2.82
CA PHE A 36 -2.41 4.10 4.03
C PHE A 36 -1.24 5.03 4.39
N ILE A 37 -1.60 6.27 4.73
CA ILE A 37 -0.66 7.38 4.89
C ILE A 37 -0.63 7.79 6.37
N PRO A 38 0.53 7.74 7.05
CA PRO A 38 0.67 8.23 8.41
C PRO A 38 0.18 9.67 8.56
N LEU A 39 -0.46 9.97 9.70
CA LEU A 39 -0.93 11.33 9.97
C LEU A 39 0.25 12.26 10.19
N ASN A 40 0.40 13.26 9.32
CA ASN A 40 1.42 14.29 9.51
C ASN A 40 0.84 15.46 10.31
N ALA A 41 1.28 15.58 11.57
CA ALA A 41 0.84 16.64 12.48
C ALA A 41 1.64 17.96 12.33
N ARG A 42 2.65 18.01 11.44
CA ARG A 42 3.62 19.13 11.32
C ARG A 42 2.98 20.50 11.13
N ASN A 43 1.81 20.57 10.49
CA ASN A 43 1.09 21.83 10.23
C ASN A 43 -0.16 22.01 11.12
N CYS A 44 -0.42 21.11 12.07
CA CYS A 44 -1.55 21.25 13.00
C CYS A 44 -1.17 22.18 14.16
N LYS A 45 -2.14 22.97 14.65
CA LYS A 45 -1.99 23.79 15.87
C LYS A 45 -2.20 22.93 17.12
N GLY A 46 -1.38 23.12 18.15
CA GLY A 46 -1.46 22.45 19.45
C GLY A 46 -0.26 22.82 20.32
N LYS A 47 -0.37 22.63 21.63
CA LYS A 47 0.69 22.94 22.60
C LYS A 47 1.79 21.89 22.62
N ASN A 48 1.44 20.63 22.35
CA ASN A 48 2.35 19.48 22.32
C ASN A 48 2.05 18.56 21.12
N GLU A 49 2.88 17.54 20.90
CA GLU A 49 2.74 16.63 19.76
C GLU A 49 1.43 15.81 19.80
N GLU A 50 1.01 15.37 20.98
CA GLU A 50 -0.23 14.61 21.18
C GLU A 50 -1.46 15.41 20.77
N GLU A 51 -1.59 16.67 21.22
CA GLU A 51 -2.68 17.55 20.82
C GLU A 51 -2.68 17.78 19.30
N ARG A 52 -1.50 17.93 18.68
CA ARG A 52 -1.37 18.13 17.24
C ARG A 52 -1.81 16.87 16.47
N LYS A 53 -1.44 15.68 16.94
CA LYS A 53 -1.87 14.38 16.36
C LYS A 53 -3.37 14.17 16.52
N ALA A 54 -3.92 14.35 17.73
CA ALA A 54 -5.35 14.23 17.99
C ALA A 54 -6.17 15.19 17.12
N ARG A 55 -5.72 16.45 16.98
CA ARG A 55 -6.34 17.41 16.08
C ARG A 55 -6.24 16.99 14.62
N ARG A 56 -5.09 16.49 14.16
CA ARG A 56 -4.91 16.00 12.79
C ARG A 56 -5.86 14.84 12.49
N LYS A 57 -5.97 13.88 13.42
CA LYS A 57 -6.88 12.72 13.34
C LYS A 57 -8.33 13.18 13.20
N MET A 58 -8.79 14.08 14.08
CA MET A 58 -10.14 14.63 14.01
C MET A 58 -10.41 15.35 12.68
N LEU A 59 -9.47 16.18 12.20
CA LEU A 59 -9.61 16.87 10.92
C LEU A 59 -9.66 15.89 9.74
N CYS A 60 -8.88 14.82 9.79
CA CYS A 60 -8.90 13.77 8.79
C CYS A 60 -10.25 13.04 8.80
N LEU A 61 -10.73 12.60 9.97
CA LEU A 61 -12.03 11.95 10.09
C LEU A 61 -13.18 12.84 9.57
N LYS A 62 -13.19 14.13 9.92
CA LYS A 62 -14.14 15.12 9.37
C LYS A 62 -14.06 15.21 7.85
N PHE A 63 -12.86 15.17 7.28
CA PHE A 63 -12.68 15.15 5.83
C PHE A 63 -13.30 13.90 5.19
N TYR A 64 -13.09 12.70 5.78
CA TYR A 64 -13.67 11.46 5.28
C TYR A 64 -15.20 11.46 5.34
N ALA A 65 -15.76 11.93 6.46
CA ALA A 65 -17.21 12.04 6.64
C ALA A 65 -17.83 13.03 5.62
N ARG A 66 -17.27 14.24 5.50
CA ARG A 66 -17.75 15.27 4.55
C ARG A 66 -17.70 14.84 3.09
N ASN A 67 -16.78 13.95 2.74
CA ASN A 67 -16.65 13.42 1.38
C ASN A 67 -17.39 12.10 1.17
N PHE A 68 -18.16 11.61 2.15
CA PHE A 68 -18.92 10.36 2.07
C PHE A 68 -18.05 9.13 1.75
N ILE A 69 -16.80 9.13 2.25
CA ILE A 69 -15.79 8.08 2.00
C ILE A 69 -15.37 7.38 3.30
N GLN A 70 -16.16 7.49 4.37
CA GLN A 70 -15.81 6.95 5.70
C GLN A 70 -15.50 5.45 5.69
N LYS A 71 -16.05 4.67 4.76
CA LYS A 71 -15.70 3.25 4.58
C LYS A 71 -14.23 2.96 4.23
N TYR A 72 -13.49 3.98 3.77
CA TYR A 72 -12.06 3.90 3.47
C TYR A 72 -11.19 4.48 4.61
N TRP A 73 -11.80 4.87 5.73
CA TRP A 73 -11.08 5.30 6.91
C TRP A 73 -10.63 4.08 7.71
N ILE A 74 -9.35 4.02 8.03
CA ILE A 74 -8.79 3.14 9.05
C ILE A 74 -8.22 4.06 10.12
N ASP A 75 -8.55 3.80 11.38
CA ASP A 75 -8.03 4.57 12.49
C ASP A 75 -6.50 4.36 12.60
N PRO A 76 -5.68 5.41 12.45
CA PRO A 76 -4.22 5.32 12.56
C PRO A 76 -3.71 4.83 13.92
N ASP A 77 -4.52 4.93 14.98
CA ASP A 77 -4.16 4.45 16.33
C ASP A 77 -4.71 3.03 16.61
N SER A 78 -5.25 2.35 15.59
CA SER A 78 -5.79 0.99 15.76
C SER A 78 -4.74 -0.08 15.48
N GLU A 79 -4.82 -1.21 16.19
CA GLU A 79 -3.96 -2.37 15.91
C GLU A 79 -4.10 -2.88 14.47
N VAL A 80 -5.27 -2.69 13.84
CA VAL A 80 -5.49 -3.05 12.44
C VAL A 80 -4.61 -2.20 11.54
N PHE A 81 -4.43 -0.92 11.88
CA PHE A 81 -3.53 -0.05 11.15
C PHE A 81 -2.09 -0.52 11.29
N ASP A 82 -1.64 -0.78 12.52
CA ASP A 82 -0.27 -1.21 12.79
C ASP A 82 0.08 -2.51 12.06
N LYS A 83 -0.78 -3.53 12.14
CA LYS A 83 -0.57 -4.82 11.45
C LYS A 83 -0.42 -4.67 9.94
N GLU A 84 -1.28 -3.86 9.33
CA GLU A 84 -1.24 -3.63 7.87
C GLU A 84 -0.06 -2.72 7.49
N TYR A 85 0.34 -1.78 8.38
CA TYR A 85 1.51 -0.91 8.19
C TYR A 85 2.82 -1.69 8.24
N ASP A 86 2.95 -2.61 9.20
CA ASP A 86 4.10 -3.49 9.35
C ASP A 86 4.22 -4.42 8.14
N ALA A 87 3.11 -5.06 7.72
CA ALA A 87 3.09 -5.89 6.53
C ALA A 87 3.52 -5.12 5.27
N ARG A 88 3.08 -3.86 5.13
CA ARG A 88 3.53 -2.94 4.07
C ARG A 88 5.02 -2.65 4.19
N THR A 89 5.53 -2.36 5.38
CA THR A 89 6.95 -2.06 5.63
C THR A 89 7.84 -3.24 5.25
N PHE A 90 7.46 -4.46 5.62
CA PHE A 90 8.16 -5.68 5.21
C PHE A 90 8.16 -5.87 3.68
N SER A 91 7.02 -5.62 3.04
CA SER A 91 6.92 -5.70 1.57
C SER A 91 7.84 -4.67 0.90
N GLU A 92 7.91 -3.45 1.41
CA GLU A 92 8.78 -2.41 0.85
C GLU A 92 10.25 -2.65 1.09
N GLN A 93 10.63 -3.16 2.26
CA GLN A 93 12.00 -3.58 2.52
C GLN A 93 12.41 -4.69 1.54
N GLY A 94 11.55 -5.70 1.36
CA GLY A 94 11.79 -6.76 0.37
C GLY A 94 11.95 -6.22 -1.06
N PHE A 95 11.08 -5.29 -1.45
CA PHE A 95 11.18 -4.63 -2.75
C PHE A 95 12.46 -3.80 -2.88
N SER A 96 12.82 -3.02 -1.86
CA SER A 96 14.03 -2.18 -1.86
C SER A 96 15.29 -3.01 -1.95
N VAL A 97 15.38 -4.11 -1.20
CA VAL A 97 16.49 -5.07 -1.26
C VAL A 97 16.55 -5.70 -2.66
N GLY A 98 15.43 -6.25 -3.16
CA GLY A 98 15.40 -6.86 -4.49
C GLY A 98 15.76 -5.89 -5.61
N LYS A 99 15.31 -4.64 -5.51
CA LYS A 99 15.64 -3.57 -6.45
C LYS A 99 17.15 -3.28 -6.49
N GLY A 100 17.79 -3.19 -5.32
CA GLY A 100 19.23 -3.01 -5.21
C GLY A 100 20.01 -4.20 -5.77
N SER A 101 19.64 -5.41 -5.38
CA SER A 101 20.28 -6.65 -5.85
C SER A 101 20.16 -6.85 -7.37
N LEU A 102 19.10 -6.35 -7.99
CA LEU A 102 18.84 -6.46 -9.42
C LEU A 102 19.26 -5.21 -10.22
N ASN A 103 19.92 -4.23 -9.57
CA ASN A 103 20.36 -2.96 -10.19
C ASN A 103 19.25 -2.23 -10.98
N LEU A 104 18.02 -2.23 -10.46
CA LEU A 104 16.85 -1.69 -11.16
C LEU A 104 16.67 -0.18 -10.96
N ASP A 105 17.66 0.51 -10.38
CA ASP A 105 17.60 1.97 -10.15
C ASP A 105 17.56 2.77 -11.46
N SER A 106 18.18 2.26 -12.52
CA SER A 106 18.17 2.85 -13.86
C SER A 106 16.79 2.83 -14.53
N LEU A 107 15.87 1.98 -14.07
CA LEU A 107 14.50 1.83 -14.59
C LEU A 107 13.49 2.75 -13.90
N LYS A 108 13.94 3.68 -13.05
CA LYS A 108 13.06 4.69 -12.42
C LYS A 108 12.54 5.66 -13.48
N HIS A 109 11.42 5.32 -14.07
CA HIS A 109 10.67 6.22 -14.95
C HIS A 109 9.50 6.87 -14.21
N LYS A 110 9.23 8.14 -14.52
CA LYS A 110 8.14 8.93 -13.92
C LYS A 110 6.92 8.93 -14.86
N GLY A 111 5.73 9.12 -14.29
CA GLY A 111 4.47 9.26 -15.04
C GLY A 111 3.49 8.12 -14.81
N ILE A 112 2.22 8.38 -15.12
CA ILE A 112 1.11 7.46 -14.86
C ILE A 112 1.20 6.18 -15.71
N GLU A 113 1.67 6.29 -16.94
CA GLU A 113 1.86 5.17 -17.87
C GLU A 113 2.91 4.19 -17.33
N TRP A 114 4.06 4.70 -16.93
CA TRP A 114 5.13 3.91 -16.31
C TRP A 114 4.73 3.31 -14.96
N ALA A 115 4.04 4.07 -14.11
CA ALA A 115 3.50 3.54 -12.86
C ALA A 115 2.51 2.39 -13.11
N THR A 116 1.68 2.51 -14.16
CA THR A 116 0.73 1.47 -14.56
C THR A 116 1.45 0.23 -15.09
N LEU A 117 2.38 0.39 -16.03
CA LEU A 117 3.18 -0.70 -16.58
C LEU A 117 3.96 -1.44 -15.48
N HIS A 118 4.61 -0.68 -14.58
CA HIS A 118 5.34 -1.24 -13.45
C HIS A 118 4.44 -2.05 -12.52
N SER A 119 3.24 -1.52 -12.21
CA SER A 119 2.25 -2.23 -11.38
C SER A 119 1.79 -3.53 -12.05
N VAL A 120 1.56 -3.52 -13.37
CA VAL A 120 1.19 -4.71 -14.14
C VAL A 120 2.30 -5.76 -14.11
N CYS A 121 3.56 -5.35 -14.31
CA CYS A 121 4.72 -6.25 -14.21
C CYS A 121 4.85 -6.88 -12.83
N ILE A 122 4.69 -6.11 -11.75
CA ILE A 122 4.70 -6.65 -10.37
C ILE A 122 3.59 -7.68 -10.19
N CYS A 123 2.37 -7.37 -10.61
CA CYS A 123 1.23 -8.31 -10.52
C CYS A 123 1.50 -9.62 -11.29
N MET A 124 2.10 -9.54 -12.48
CA MET A 124 2.47 -10.74 -13.26
C MET A 124 3.54 -11.58 -12.56
N VAL A 125 4.58 -10.95 -12.01
CA VAL A 125 5.64 -11.65 -11.27
C VAL A 125 5.07 -12.32 -10.02
N MET A 126 4.23 -11.62 -9.25
CA MET A 126 3.58 -12.19 -8.06
C MET A 126 2.67 -13.37 -8.42
N LEU A 127 1.95 -13.29 -9.53
CA LEU A 127 1.13 -14.40 -10.03
C LEU A 127 1.99 -15.61 -10.43
N LEU A 128 3.13 -15.37 -11.09
CA LEU A 128 4.06 -16.42 -11.49
C LEU A 128 4.62 -17.14 -10.26
N VAL A 129 5.10 -16.42 -9.25
CA VAL A 129 5.55 -17.00 -7.97
C VAL A 129 4.46 -17.83 -7.32
N ALA A 130 3.25 -17.26 -7.22
CA ALA A 130 2.14 -17.95 -6.59
C ALA A 130 1.77 -19.25 -7.34
N LYS A 131 1.86 -19.23 -8.68
CA LYS A 131 1.65 -20.42 -9.52
C LYS A 131 2.74 -21.45 -9.30
N THR A 132 4.01 -21.06 -9.38
CA THR A 132 5.16 -21.96 -9.15
C THR A 132 5.10 -22.61 -7.76
N ALA A 133 4.76 -21.83 -6.72
CA ALA A 133 4.59 -22.34 -5.36
C ALA A 133 3.50 -23.44 -5.26
N VAL A 134 2.43 -23.34 -6.05
CA VAL A 134 1.41 -24.40 -6.13
C VAL A 134 1.95 -25.63 -6.86
N GLU A 135 2.61 -25.42 -8.00
CA GLU A 135 3.10 -26.51 -8.85
C GLU A 135 4.14 -27.38 -8.12
N ILE A 136 4.96 -26.80 -7.25
CA ILE A 136 5.95 -27.53 -6.44
C ILE A 136 5.39 -28.08 -5.11
N GLY A 137 4.07 -27.98 -4.88
CA GLY A 137 3.44 -28.48 -3.65
C GLY A 137 3.77 -27.68 -2.38
N ARG A 138 4.24 -26.43 -2.51
CA ARG A 138 4.61 -25.53 -1.39
C ARG A 138 3.74 -24.26 -1.37
N PRO A 139 2.42 -24.38 -1.14
CA PRO A 139 1.51 -23.24 -1.18
C PRO A 139 1.78 -22.19 -0.09
N ASP A 140 2.54 -22.54 0.96
CA ASP A 140 3.05 -21.62 1.97
C ASP A 140 3.99 -20.55 1.38
N LEU A 141 4.64 -20.84 0.26
CA LEU A 141 5.60 -19.94 -0.39
C LEU A 141 4.96 -18.88 -1.30
N LYS A 142 3.63 -18.90 -1.47
CA LYS A 142 2.90 -17.92 -2.31
C LYS A 142 3.13 -16.45 -1.92
N ARG A 143 3.61 -16.19 -0.70
CA ARG A 143 3.87 -14.86 -0.15
C ARG A 143 5.32 -14.70 0.34
N CYS A 144 6.19 -15.67 0.06
CA CYS A 144 7.53 -15.70 0.65
C CYS A 144 8.56 -14.98 -0.23
N VAL A 145 9.11 -13.88 0.28
CA VAL A 145 10.18 -13.10 -0.40
C VAL A 145 11.47 -13.91 -0.53
N LYS A 146 11.70 -14.92 0.33
CA LYS A 146 12.89 -15.78 0.26
C LYS A 146 13.00 -16.56 -1.05
N CYS A 147 11.92 -16.71 -1.82
CA CYS A 147 11.96 -17.33 -3.14
C CYS A 147 12.75 -16.51 -4.18
N PHE A 148 13.08 -15.26 -3.88
CA PHE A 148 13.86 -14.36 -4.75
C PHE A 148 15.28 -14.09 -4.26
N GLN A 149 15.68 -14.69 -3.14
CA GLN A 149 17.05 -14.64 -2.66
C GLN A 149 17.78 -15.82 -3.28
N GLY A 150 18.33 -15.60 -4.48
CA GLY A 150 19.36 -16.45 -5.08
C GLY A 150 20.72 -16.16 -4.46
#